data_AF-A0A7C4B5N9-F1
#
_entry.id   AF-A0A7C4B5N9-F1
#
_cell.length_a   1.000
_cell.length_b   1.000
_cell.length_c   1.000
_cell.angle_alpha   90.00
_cell.angle_beta   90.00
_cell.angle_gamma   90.00
#
_symmetry.space_group_name_H-M   'P 1'
#
loop_
_entity.id
_entity.type
_entity.pdbx_description
1 polymer ?
#
loop_
_entity_poly.entity_id
_entity_poly.type
_entity_poly.pdbx_seq_one_letter_code
_entity_poly.pdbx_strand_id
1 'polypeptide(L)'
;MSEETLQDKILKARQSAVSRAGNDWENFVESFLKESFVQIRNTSQEESIKKVVEDIEVRRMGKREEIAQIKQEYPQLYKSLFIPIVNYAKNRQFIVENPEIISTIFETGNVIGDVDIVTFSRKHQIPIAIVSCKVSLHGRLTESLFYALYYRITNKIKFVLATPDKGKQASKGVWETEWGTPQNPSKDRVLAMLFLDGVYVDNVPKFMPDGFDSRKESTALGGIVRHLSELPGDIIRWYEDIKFNITNEKL
;
A
#
# COMPACT_ATOMS: atom_id res chain seq x y z
N MET A 1 -10.56 -22.03 36.28
CA MET A 1 -10.51 -21.46 34.93
C MET A 1 -9.69 -22.41 34.08
N SER A 2 -10.23 -22.89 32.96
CA SER A 2 -9.52 -23.87 32.12
C SER A 2 -8.38 -23.19 31.36
N GLU A 3 -7.29 -23.91 31.14
CA GLU A 3 -6.10 -23.46 30.41
C GLU A 3 -6.45 -22.99 28.98
N GLU A 4 -7.48 -23.59 28.40
CA GLU A 4 -8.08 -23.27 27.10
C GLU A 4 -8.69 -21.85 27.05
N THR A 5 -9.28 -21.37 28.16
CA THR A 5 -9.83 -20.00 28.22
C THR A 5 -8.75 -18.92 28.36
N LEU A 6 -7.54 -19.28 28.78
CA LEU A 6 -6.41 -18.37 28.88
C LEU A 6 -5.68 -18.22 27.53
N GLN A 7 -5.48 -19.32 26.81
CA GLN A 7 -4.88 -19.32 25.47
C GLN A 7 -5.70 -18.48 24.48
N ASP A 8 -7.03 -18.62 24.49
CA ASP A 8 -7.91 -17.83 23.63
C ASP A 8 -7.85 -16.32 23.89
N LYS A 9 -7.75 -15.94 25.17
CA LYS A 9 -7.59 -14.52 25.55
C LYS A 9 -6.26 -13.96 25.06
N ILE A 10 -5.18 -14.74 25.16
CA ILE A 10 -3.85 -14.35 24.66
C ILE A 10 -3.87 -14.22 23.14
N LEU A 11 -4.49 -15.16 22.42
CA LEU A 11 -4.61 -15.11 20.97
C LEU A 11 -5.40 -13.88 20.49
N LYS A 12 -6.55 -13.60 21.12
CA LYS A 12 -7.35 -12.40 20.81
C LYS A 12 -6.59 -11.11 21.09
N ALA A 13 -5.88 -11.04 22.22
CA ALA A 13 -5.06 -9.88 22.56
C ALA A 13 -3.92 -9.66 21.55
N ARG A 14 -3.25 -10.74 21.12
CA ARG A 14 -2.22 -10.70 20.08
C ARG A 14 -2.77 -10.23 18.74
N GLN A 15 -3.88 -10.79 18.28
CA GLN A 15 -4.51 -10.39 17.02
C GLN A 15 -4.94 -8.91 17.05
N SER A 16 -5.51 -8.47 18.17
CA SER A 16 -5.86 -7.05 18.37
C SER A 16 -4.64 -6.14 18.36
N ALA A 17 -3.51 -6.55 18.96
CA ALA A 17 -2.27 -5.77 18.93
C ALA A 17 -1.68 -5.68 17.52
N VAL A 18 -1.68 -6.78 16.76
CA VAL A 18 -1.22 -6.82 15.36
C VAL A 18 -2.07 -5.92 14.47
N SER A 19 -3.39 -5.98 14.62
CA SER A 19 -4.31 -5.13 13.85
C SER A 19 -4.14 -3.65 14.17
N ARG A 20 -3.97 -3.29 15.45
CA ARG A 20 -3.67 -1.91 15.86
C ARG A 20 -2.35 -1.42 15.28
N ALA A 21 -1.28 -2.20 15.39
CA ALA A 21 0.03 -1.82 14.85
C ALA A 21 -0.02 -1.58 13.32
N GLY A 22 -0.77 -2.40 12.58
CA GLY A 22 -0.99 -2.18 11.14
C GLY A 22 -1.70 -0.85 10.87
N ASN A 23 -2.83 -0.62 11.54
CA ASN A 23 -3.59 0.61 11.39
C ASN A 23 -2.79 1.87 11.80
N ASP A 24 -1.97 1.77 12.83
CA ASP A 24 -1.11 2.87 13.29
C ASP A 24 0.00 3.17 12.28
N TRP A 25 0.53 2.15 11.62
CA TRP A 25 1.48 2.31 10.51
C TRP A 25 0.82 2.97 9.30
N GLU A 26 -0.38 2.53 8.90
CA GLU A 26 -1.14 3.16 7.82
C GLU A 26 -1.43 4.64 8.12
N ASN A 27 -1.87 4.97 9.34
CA ASN A 27 -2.08 6.35 9.77
C ASN A 27 -0.79 7.19 9.70
N PHE A 28 0.34 6.60 10.10
CA PHE A 28 1.63 7.26 10.04
C PHE A 28 2.04 7.55 8.59
N VAL A 29 1.95 6.57 7.68
CA VAL A 29 2.31 6.75 6.27
C VAL A 29 1.38 7.76 5.59
N GLU A 30 0.07 7.72 5.85
CA GLU A 30 -0.88 8.70 5.32
C GLU A 30 -0.53 10.13 5.77
N SER A 31 -0.32 10.31 7.08
CA SER A 31 0.02 11.62 7.65
C SER A 31 1.35 12.12 7.10
N PHE A 32 2.36 11.24 7.04
CA PHE A 32 3.67 11.54 6.47
C PHE A 32 3.57 12.02 5.02
N LEU A 33 2.79 11.34 4.16
CA LEU A 33 2.61 11.75 2.77
C LEU A 33 1.91 13.11 2.66
N LYS A 34 0.82 13.31 3.40
CA LYS A 34 0.08 14.58 3.41
C LYS A 34 0.96 15.75 3.85
N GLU A 35 1.69 15.57 4.95
CA GLU A 35 2.62 16.58 5.48
C GLU A 35 3.76 16.86 4.49
N SER A 36 4.33 15.81 3.88
CA SER A 36 5.38 15.94 2.86
C SER A 36 4.90 16.76 1.66
N PHE A 37 3.69 16.49 1.16
CA PHE A 37 3.12 17.28 0.07
C PHE A 37 2.88 18.74 0.46
N VAL A 38 2.35 19.01 1.65
CA VAL A 38 2.22 20.39 2.17
C VAL A 38 3.58 21.08 2.24
N GLN A 39 4.61 20.40 2.74
CA GLN A 39 5.96 20.95 2.83
C GLN A 39 6.55 21.23 1.43
N ILE A 40 6.43 20.30 0.49
CA ILE A 40 6.91 20.47 -0.89
C ILE A 40 6.22 21.66 -1.55
N ARG A 41 4.89 21.79 -1.40
CA ARG A 41 4.12 22.94 -1.92
C ARG A 41 4.63 24.27 -1.35
N ASN A 42 4.89 24.32 -0.05
CA ASN A 42 5.29 25.55 0.63
C ASN A 42 6.75 25.95 0.36
N THR A 43 7.63 24.97 0.13
CA THR A 43 9.07 25.20 -0.02
C THR A 43 9.55 25.23 -1.47
N SER A 44 8.81 24.62 -2.40
CA SER A 44 9.20 24.63 -3.82
C SER A 44 9.18 26.05 -4.38
N GLN A 45 10.21 26.39 -5.17
CA GLN A 45 10.24 27.62 -5.97
C GLN A 45 9.56 27.43 -7.34
N GLU A 46 9.37 26.18 -7.76
CA GLU A 46 8.78 25.84 -9.05
C GLU A 46 7.25 25.78 -8.98
N GLU A 47 6.61 26.68 -9.71
CA GLU A 47 5.14 26.79 -9.78
C GLU A 47 4.49 25.53 -10.41
N SER A 48 5.21 24.85 -11.31
CA SER A 48 4.79 23.56 -11.89
C SER A 48 4.59 22.49 -10.81
N ILE A 49 5.57 22.34 -9.92
CA ILE A 49 5.53 21.35 -8.83
C ILE A 49 4.39 21.67 -7.86
N LYS A 50 4.19 22.96 -7.52
CA LYS A 50 3.07 23.36 -6.65
C LYS A 50 1.72 22.93 -7.19
N LYS A 51 1.48 23.16 -8.49
CA LYS A 51 0.24 22.75 -9.16
C LYS A 51 0.03 21.24 -9.18
N VAL A 52 1.11 20.47 -9.37
CA VAL A 52 1.05 19.00 -9.29
C VAL A 52 0.64 18.57 -7.90
N VAL A 53 1.33 19.08 -6.87
CA VAL A 53 1.09 18.71 -5.48
C VAL A 53 -0.31 19.12 -5.01
N GLU A 54 -0.83 20.25 -5.48
CA GLU A 54 -2.21 20.68 -5.21
C GLU A 54 -3.27 19.73 -5.78
N ASP A 55 -2.95 18.99 -6.84
CA ASP A 55 -3.85 18.01 -7.43
C ASP A 55 -3.68 16.60 -6.85
N ILE A 56 -2.60 16.31 -6.14
CA ILE A 56 -2.40 15.00 -5.52
C ILE A 56 -3.21 14.90 -4.23
N GLU A 57 -4.13 13.94 -4.18
CA GLU A 57 -4.87 13.57 -2.98
C GLU A 57 -4.37 12.22 -2.44
N VAL A 58 -4.33 12.08 -1.10
CA VAL A 58 -3.93 10.85 -0.40
C VAL A 58 -5.09 10.38 0.47
N ARG A 59 -5.54 9.14 0.29
CA ARG A 59 -6.63 8.55 1.07
C ARG A 59 -6.33 7.13 1.48
N ARG A 60 -6.74 6.76 2.70
CA ARG A 60 -6.83 5.37 3.12
C ARG A 60 -7.98 4.65 2.42
N MET A 61 -7.80 3.35 2.21
CA MET A 61 -8.78 2.49 1.54
C MET A 61 -8.82 1.07 2.12
N GLY A 62 -8.23 0.86 3.30
CA GLY A 62 -8.15 -0.45 3.95
C GLY A 62 -9.43 -0.87 4.67
N LYS A 63 -10.32 0.08 5.01
CA LYS A 63 -11.57 -0.20 5.74
C LYS A 63 -12.82 0.05 4.93
N ARG A 64 -13.91 -0.64 5.31
CA ARG A 64 -15.20 -0.55 4.63
C ARG A 64 -15.76 0.87 4.57
N GLU A 65 -15.61 1.64 5.65
CA GLU A 65 -16.09 3.02 5.73
C GLU A 65 -15.28 3.95 4.82
N GLU A 66 -13.96 3.77 4.78
CA GLU A 66 -13.02 4.52 3.92
C GLU A 66 -13.34 4.25 2.43
N ILE A 67 -13.57 2.97 2.10
CA ILE A 67 -14.00 2.54 0.77
C ILE A 67 -15.33 3.19 0.38
N ALA A 68 -16.31 3.20 1.28
CA ALA A 68 -17.62 3.79 1.03
C ALA A 68 -17.52 5.31 0.78
N GLN A 69 -16.67 6.01 1.55
CA GLN A 69 -16.38 7.43 1.34
C GLN A 69 -15.75 7.68 -0.03
N ILE A 70 -14.72 6.90 -0.42
CA ILE A 70 -14.10 7.02 -1.74
C ILE A 70 -15.11 6.73 -2.85
N LYS A 71 -15.97 5.73 -2.70
CA LYS A 71 -17.02 5.42 -3.68
C LYS A 71 -17.99 6.60 -3.88
N GLN A 72 -18.30 7.33 -2.81
CA GLN A 72 -19.20 8.48 -2.83
C GLN A 72 -18.51 9.74 -3.39
N GLU A 73 -17.31 10.06 -2.91
CA GLU A 73 -16.60 11.30 -3.26
C GLU A 73 -15.87 11.21 -4.63
N TYR A 74 -15.34 10.03 -4.95
CA TYR A 74 -14.47 9.79 -6.11
C TYR A 74 -14.89 8.53 -6.88
N PRO A 75 -16.09 8.52 -7.50
CA PRO A 75 -16.63 7.33 -8.15
C PRO A 75 -15.80 6.82 -9.34
N GLN A 76 -15.06 7.68 -10.06
CA GLN A 76 -14.19 7.24 -11.15
C GLN A 76 -12.93 6.54 -10.60
N LEU A 77 -12.34 7.09 -9.54
CA LEU A 77 -11.24 6.44 -8.82
C LEU A 77 -11.67 5.06 -8.30
N TYR A 78 -12.81 4.98 -7.62
CA TYR A 78 -13.34 3.71 -7.11
C TYR A 78 -13.49 2.66 -8.21
N LYS A 79 -14.05 3.04 -9.37
CA LYS A 79 -14.20 2.14 -10.52
C LYS A 79 -12.86 1.64 -11.06
N SER A 80 -11.84 2.50 -11.08
CA SER A 80 -10.50 2.13 -11.57
C SER A 80 -9.76 1.17 -10.63
N LEU A 81 -10.03 1.22 -9.32
CA LEU A 81 -9.39 0.37 -8.33
C LEU A 81 -10.12 -0.95 -8.12
N PHE A 82 -11.35 -1.06 -8.58
CA PHE A 82 -12.18 -2.23 -8.33
C PHE A 82 -11.62 -3.49 -8.97
N ILE A 83 -11.61 -4.58 -8.21
CA ILE A 83 -11.09 -5.87 -8.64
C ILE A 83 -12.23 -6.90 -8.76
N PRO A 84 -12.54 -7.41 -9.96
CA PRO A 84 -13.57 -8.41 -10.16
C PRO A 84 -13.09 -9.84 -9.90
N ILE A 85 -12.47 -10.10 -8.75
CA ILE A 85 -11.91 -11.44 -8.46
C ILE A 85 -12.92 -12.36 -7.76
N VAL A 86 -13.74 -11.85 -6.85
CA VAL A 86 -14.41 -12.74 -5.87
C VAL A 86 -15.68 -13.41 -6.38
N ASN A 87 -16.36 -12.85 -7.39
CA ASN A 87 -17.61 -13.44 -7.85
C ASN A 87 -17.44 -14.53 -8.92
N TYR A 88 -16.34 -14.52 -9.69
CA TYR A 88 -16.20 -15.45 -10.81
C TYR A 88 -15.95 -16.90 -10.37
N ALA A 89 -15.13 -17.13 -9.33
CA ALA A 89 -14.73 -18.49 -8.96
C ALA A 89 -15.84 -19.29 -8.26
N LYS A 90 -16.67 -18.65 -7.43
CA LYS A 90 -17.77 -19.32 -6.70
C LYS A 90 -19.06 -19.43 -7.49
N ASN A 91 -19.28 -18.52 -8.45
CA ASN A 91 -20.52 -18.42 -9.21
C ASN A 91 -20.29 -18.59 -10.72
N ARG A 92 -19.19 -19.23 -11.15
CA ARG A 92 -18.80 -19.32 -12.56
C ARG A 92 -19.95 -19.78 -13.45
N GLN A 93 -20.62 -20.86 -13.06
CA GLN A 93 -21.74 -21.43 -13.80
C GLN A 93 -22.91 -20.44 -13.87
N PHE A 94 -23.30 -19.89 -12.72
CA PHE A 94 -24.37 -18.90 -12.59
C PHE A 94 -24.10 -17.60 -13.38
N ILE A 95 -22.86 -17.14 -13.42
CA ILE A 95 -22.42 -15.95 -14.17
C ILE A 95 -22.43 -16.20 -15.68
N VAL A 96 -22.06 -17.40 -16.12
CA VAL A 96 -22.14 -17.80 -17.53
C VAL A 96 -23.60 -17.89 -17.99
N GLU A 97 -24.49 -18.32 -17.11
CA GLU A 97 -25.93 -18.44 -17.36
C GLU A 97 -26.69 -17.10 -17.26
N ASN A 98 -26.16 -16.13 -16.49
CA ASN A 98 -26.78 -14.83 -16.22
C ASN A 98 -25.75 -13.70 -16.39
N PRO A 99 -25.29 -13.43 -17.63
CA PRO A 99 -24.22 -12.47 -17.91
C PRO A 99 -24.59 -11.02 -17.51
N GLU A 100 -25.87 -10.69 -17.42
CA GLU A 100 -26.36 -9.39 -16.96
C GLU A 100 -26.03 -9.11 -15.48
N ILE A 101 -25.83 -10.14 -14.66
CA ILE A 101 -25.44 -10.00 -13.24
C ILE A 101 -23.98 -9.58 -13.09
N ILE A 102 -23.17 -9.73 -14.14
CA ILE A 102 -21.78 -9.27 -14.14
C ILE A 102 -21.71 -7.79 -13.77
N SER A 103 -22.56 -6.94 -14.37
CA SER A 103 -22.62 -5.51 -14.04
C SER A 103 -22.96 -5.27 -12.57
N THR A 104 -23.86 -6.08 -12.00
CA THR A 104 -24.28 -6.00 -10.59
C THR A 104 -23.23 -6.55 -9.63
N ILE A 105 -22.42 -7.51 -10.06
CA ILE A 105 -21.24 -8.02 -9.34
C ILE A 105 -20.18 -6.93 -9.18
N PHE A 106 -19.97 -6.14 -10.24
CA PHE A 106 -19.11 -4.96 -10.22
C PHE A 106 -19.65 -3.87 -9.28
N GLU A 107 -20.98 -3.79 -9.12
CA GLU A 107 -21.62 -2.83 -8.21
C GLU A 107 -21.65 -3.29 -6.74
N THR A 108 -21.69 -4.61 -6.50
CA THR A 108 -21.84 -5.25 -5.17
C THR A 108 -20.53 -5.75 -4.56
N GLY A 109 -19.46 -5.88 -5.33
CA GLY A 109 -18.16 -6.32 -4.81
C GLY A 109 -17.55 -5.29 -3.85
N ASN A 110 -17.09 -5.75 -2.69
CA ASN A 110 -16.38 -4.95 -1.69
C ASN A 110 -14.86 -5.23 -1.69
N VAL A 111 -14.33 -5.85 -2.75
CA VAL A 111 -12.93 -6.32 -2.77
C VAL A 111 -12.08 -5.38 -3.61
N ILE A 112 -11.29 -4.58 -2.91
CA ILE A 112 -10.31 -3.66 -3.50
C ILE A 112 -8.90 -4.24 -3.38
N GLY A 113 -8.74 -5.39 -2.72
CA GLY A 113 -7.45 -6.06 -2.58
C GLY A 113 -6.57 -5.43 -1.51
N ASP A 114 -5.26 -5.57 -1.65
CA ASP A 114 -4.26 -5.09 -0.69
C ASP A 114 -3.92 -3.59 -0.88
N VAL A 115 -4.96 -2.76 -0.83
CA VAL A 115 -4.88 -1.29 -1.01
C VAL A 115 -5.11 -0.62 0.34
N ASP A 116 -4.02 -0.28 1.01
CA ASP A 116 -4.10 0.38 2.32
C ASP A 116 -4.24 1.91 2.14
N ILE A 117 -3.42 2.50 1.25
CA ILE A 117 -3.47 3.92 0.87
C ILE A 117 -3.43 4.04 -0.65
N VAL A 118 -4.20 4.98 -1.19
CA VAL A 118 -4.15 5.39 -2.59
C VAL A 118 -3.76 6.86 -2.71
N THR A 119 -2.89 7.15 -3.67
CA THR A 119 -2.58 8.51 -4.15
C THR A 119 -3.13 8.68 -5.56
N PHE A 120 -3.80 9.80 -5.81
CA PHE A 120 -4.51 10.01 -7.08
C PHE A 120 -4.60 11.49 -7.44
N SER A 121 -4.84 11.76 -8.73
CA SER A 121 -5.21 13.11 -9.21
C SER A 121 -6.62 13.42 -8.74
N ARG A 122 -6.80 14.46 -7.93
CA ARG A 122 -8.12 14.91 -7.45
C ARG A 122 -8.99 15.40 -8.59
N LYS A 123 -8.41 16.15 -9.53
CA LYS A 123 -9.09 16.73 -10.69
C LYS A 123 -9.56 15.65 -11.66
N HIS A 124 -8.74 14.62 -11.90
CA HIS A 124 -9.03 13.60 -12.90
C HIS A 124 -9.54 12.29 -12.31
N GLN A 125 -9.50 12.13 -10.98
CA GLN A 125 -9.84 10.91 -10.25
C GLN A 125 -9.08 9.66 -10.75
N ILE A 126 -7.84 9.85 -11.21
CA ILE A 126 -6.99 8.78 -11.75
C ILE A 126 -5.96 8.38 -10.70
N PRO A 127 -5.86 7.09 -10.35
CA PRO A 127 -4.87 6.59 -9.41
C PRO A 127 -3.45 6.76 -9.95
N ILE A 128 -2.56 7.29 -9.12
CA ILE A 128 -1.13 7.44 -9.39
C ILE A 128 -0.41 6.21 -8.83
N ALA A 129 -0.56 5.99 -7.53
CA ALA A 129 0.08 4.88 -6.83
C ALA A 129 -0.79 4.32 -5.70
N ILE A 130 -0.73 3.00 -5.55
CA ILE A 130 -1.20 2.25 -4.39
C ILE A 130 -0.01 2.01 -3.47
N VAL A 131 -0.19 2.31 -2.19
CA VAL A 131 0.77 2.07 -1.13
C VAL A 131 0.21 0.99 -0.21
N SER A 132 0.72 -0.24 -0.35
CA SER A 132 0.47 -1.32 0.60
C SER A 132 1.35 -1.11 1.83
N CYS A 133 0.77 -1.12 3.01
CA CYS A 133 1.40 -0.80 4.29
C CYS A 133 1.54 -2.08 5.12
N LYS A 134 2.77 -2.54 5.34
CA LYS A 134 3.02 -3.78 6.11
C LYS A 134 4.05 -3.54 7.18
N VAL A 135 3.68 -3.79 8.44
CA VAL A 135 4.63 -3.73 9.57
C VAL A 135 5.69 -4.82 9.47
N SER A 136 5.32 -6.00 8.96
CA SER A 136 6.19 -7.15 8.73
C SER A 136 5.71 -7.98 7.54
N LEU A 137 6.61 -8.70 6.87
CA LEU A 137 6.33 -9.37 5.59
C LEU A 137 5.73 -10.77 5.73
N HIS A 138 6.14 -11.54 6.74
CA HIS A 138 5.66 -12.88 7.17
C HIS A 138 4.40 -13.44 6.43
N GLY A 139 4.55 -13.86 5.17
CA GLY A 139 3.48 -14.42 4.32
C GLY A 139 2.46 -13.43 3.74
N ARG A 140 2.49 -12.17 4.14
CA ARG A 140 1.66 -11.08 3.61
C ARG A 140 2.22 -10.47 2.34
N LEU A 141 3.55 -10.54 2.15
CA LEU A 141 4.18 -10.01 0.94
C LEU A 141 3.60 -10.66 -0.33
N THR A 142 3.35 -11.97 -0.33
CA THR A 142 2.81 -12.67 -1.52
C THR A 142 1.45 -12.15 -1.96
N GLU A 143 0.60 -11.72 -1.03
CA GLU A 143 -0.68 -11.09 -1.33
C GLU A 143 -0.47 -9.72 -1.99
N SER A 144 0.41 -8.89 -1.43
CA SER A 144 0.80 -7.61 -2.02
C SER A 144 1.38 -7.77 -3.43
N LEU A 145 2.24 -8.77 -3.65
CA LEU A 145 2.84 -9.04 -4.97
C LEU A 145 1.79 -9.48 -6.00
N PHE A 146 0.79 -10.27 -5.59
CA PHE A 146 -0.32 -10.65 -6.44
C PHE A 146 -1.10 -9.41 -6.91
N TYR A 147 -1.48 -8.53 -5.97
CA TYR A 147 -2.20 -7.31 -6.31
C TYR A 147 -1.36 -6.32 -7.11
N ALA A 148 -0.06 -6.21 -6.83
CA ALA A 148 0.87 -5.41 -7.62
C ALA A 148 0.88 -5.86 -9.08
N LEU A 149 0.97 -7.18 -9.32
CA LEU A 149 0.91 -7.73 -10.67
C LEU A 149 -0.45 -7.46 -11.34
N TYR A 150 -1.56 -7.65 -10.62
CA TYR A 150 -2.89 -7.39 -11.13
C TYR A 150 -3.04 -5.93 -11.58
N TYR A 151 -2.68 -4.97 -10.72
CA TYR A 151 -2.83 -3.54 -11.02
C TYR A 151 -1.88 -3.06 -12.11
N ARG A 152 -0.66 -3.62 -12.16
CA ARG A 152 0.30 -3.36 -13.23
C ARG A 152 -0.24 -3.78 -14.60
N ILE A 153 -0.87 -4.96 -14.68
CA ILE A 153 -1.43 -5.49 -15.94
C ILE A 153 -2.69 -4.74 -16.36
N THR A 154 -3.60 -4.48 -15.42
CA THR A 154 -4.95 -3.97 -15.72
C THR A 154 -5.00 -2.46 -15.90
N ASN A 155 -4.34 -1.71 -15.02
CA ASN A 155 -4.51 -0.27 -14.91
C ASN A 155 -3.19 0.52 -14.99
N LYS A 156 -2.05 -0.16 -15.10
CA LYS A 156 -0.69 0.44 -15.07
C LYS A 156 -0.43 1.31 -13.83
N ILE A 157 -1.19 1.11 -12.76
CA ILE A 157 -1.06 1.84 -11.50
C ILE A 157 0.24 1.42 -10.83
N LYS A 158 0.96 2.38 -10.26
CA LYS A 158 2.18 2.10 -9.50
C LYS A 158 1.82 1.40 -8.20
N PHE A 159 2.49 0.30 -7.89
CA PHE A 159 2.21 -0.45 -6.68
C PHE A 159 3.48 -0.54 -5.84
N VAL A 160 3.41 0.03 -4.64
CA VAL A 160 4.56 0.12 -3.74
C VAL A 160 4.23 -0.46 -2.38
N LEU A 161 5.28 -0.80 -1.64
CA LEU A 161 5.18 -1.26 -0.26
C LEU A 161 5.80 -0.22 0.67
N ALA A 162 5.12 0.16 1.74
CA ALA A 162 5.67 0.94 2.84
C ALA A 162 5.77 0.07 4.09
N THR A 163 6.94 0.01 4.71
CA THR A 163 7.19 -0.84 5.88
C THR A 163 8.17 -0.22 6.86
N PRO A 164 8.01 -0.41 8.17
CA PRO A 164 9.07 -0.10 9.13
C PRO A 164 10.14 -1.20 9.18
N ASP A 165 9.95 -2.33 8.47
CA ASP A 165 10.82 -3.52 8.52
C ASP A 165 11.05 -3.98 9.96
N LYS A 166 9.97 -4.44 10.62
CA LYS A 166 10.04 -4.92 12.02
C LYS A 166 10.99 -6.12 12.20
N GLY A 167 11.49 -6.68 11.10
CA GLY A 167 12.49 -7.72 11.08
C GLY A 167 11.92 -9.12 11.23
N LYS A 168 12.76 -10.12 11.00
CA LYS A 168 12.43 -11.55 11.14
C LYS A 168 12.25 -11.89 12.62
N GLN A 169 11.09 -12.37 13.02
CA GLN A 169 10.80 -12.67 14.43
C GLN A 169 11.37 -14.03 14.92
N ALA A 170 12.36 -14.59 14.23
CA ALA A 170 12.71 -16.01 14.35
C ALA A 170 13.73 -16.35 15.47
N SER A 171 14.48 -15.40 16.03
CA SER A 171 15.50 -15.74 17.03
C SER A 171 15.80 -14.66 18.08
N LYS A 172 15.51 -14.98 19.34
CA LYS A 172 16.13 -14.43 20.58
C LYS A 172 16.41 -12.91 20.63
N GLY A 173 15.43 -12.08 20.29
CA GLY A 173 15.48 -10.64 20.60
C GLY A 173 16.53 -9.83 19.85
N VAL A 174 17.08 -10.36 18.76
CA VAL A 174 17.96 -9.62 17.84
C VAL A 174 17.13 -9.25 16.61
N TRP A 175 17.14 -7.98 16.25
CA TRP A 175 16.47 -7.53 15.03
C TRP A 175 17.32 -7.92 13.81
N GLU A 176 16.67 -8.52 12.82
CA GLU A 176 17.27 -8.81 11.53
C GLU A 176 16.32 -8.38 10.42
N THR A 177 16.79 -7.56 9.48
CA THR A 177 15.99 -7.09 8.34
C THR A 177 15.38 -8.23 7.52
N GLU A 178 14.12 -8.05 7.07
CA GLU A 178 13.46 -8.96 6.14
C GLU A 178 14.03 -8.83 4.70
N TRP A 179 14.78 -7.76 4.40
CA TRP A 179 15.19 -7.38 3.03
C TRP A 179 16.61 -7.82 2.63
N GLY A 180 17.45 -8.25 3.57
CA GLY A 180 18.88 -8.46 3.31
C GLY A 180 19.57 -7.18 2.81
N THR A 181 20.63 -7.31 2.01
CA THR A 181 21.39 -6.15 1.48
C THR A 181 21.33 -6.12 -0.05
N PRO A 182 21.71 -5.02 -0.72
CA PRO A 182 21.80 -5.00 -2.19
C PRO A 182 22.77 -6.06 -2.74
N GLN A 183 23.87 -6.34 -2.03
CA GLN A 183 24.89 -7.32 -2.44
C GLN A 183 24.52 -8.76 -2.08
N ASN A 184 23.72 -8.94 -1.03
CA ASN A 184 23.22 -10.23 -0.59
C ASN A 184 21.71 -10.13 -0.32
N PRO A 185 20.89 -10.09 -1.38
CA PRO A 185 19.47 -9.81 -1.26
C PRO A 185 18.71 -10.98 -0.63
N SER A 186 17.73 -10.67 0.22
CA SER A 186 16.78 -11.69 0.67
C SER A 186 15.84 -12.12 -0.46
N LYS A 187 15.13 -13.23 -0.27
CA LYS A 187 14.05 -13.65 -1.19
C LYS A 187 13.01 -12.55 -1.36
N ASP A 188 12.65 -11.85 -0.28
CA ASP A 188 11.65 -10.80 -0.29
C ASP A 188 12.12 -9.59 -1.10
N ARG A 189 13.39 -9.20 -0.99
CA ARG A 189 13.98 -8.15 -1.84
C ARG A 189 13.98 -8.55 -3.31
N VAL A 190 14.37 -9.78 -3.64
CA VAL A 190 14.37 -10.26 -5.04
C VAL A 190 12.95 -10.25 -5.61
N LEU A 191 11.96 -10.74 -4.86
CA LEU A 191 10.56 -10.72 -5.30
C LEU A 191 10.04 -9.30 -5.48
N ALA A 192 10.33 -8.40 -4.54
CA ALA A 192 9.96 -6.99 -4.65
C ALA A 192 10.56 -6.33 -5.90
N MET A 193 11.81 -6.62 -6.24
CA MET A 193 12.44 -6.09 -7.46
C MET A 193 11.72 -6.50 -8.74
N LEU A 194 11.06 -7.67 -8.76
CA LEU A 194 10.36 -8.18 -9.93
C LEU A 194 8.94 -7.60 -10.05
N PHE A 195 8.23 -7.46 -8.92
CA PHE A 195 6.78 -7.22 -8.93
C PHE A 195 6.35 -5.84 -8.41
N LEU A 196 7.16 -5.13 -7.64
CA LEU A 196 6.81 -3.82 -7.08
C LEU A 196 7.45 -2.68 -7.88
N ASP A 197 6.88 -1.48 -7.78
CA ASP A 197 7.48 -0.25 -8.30
C ASP A 197 8.40 0.43 -7.28
N GLY A 198 8.32 0.02 -6.00
CA GLY A 198 9.19 0.50 -4.93
C GLY A 198 8.86 -0.15 -3.58
N VAL A 199 9.88 -0.25 -2.72
CA VAL A 199 9.76 -0.59 -1.30
C VAL A 199 10.32 0.58 -0.51
N TYR A 200 9.50 1.18 0.34
CA TYR A 200 9.80 2.39 1.09
C TYR A 200 9.87 2.04 2.57
N VAL A 201 11.04 2.27 3.16
CA VAL A 201 11.36 1.84 4.52
C VAL A 201 11.67 3.03 5.41
N ASP A 202 11.13 3.00 6.63
CA ASP A 202 11.53 3.91 7.71
C ASP A 202 11.46 3.16 9.05
N ASN A 203 12.63 2.87 9.65
CA ASN A 203 12.75 2.15 10.92
C ASN A 203 12.37 3.04 12.12
N VAL A 204 11.16 3.61 12.12
CA VAL A 204 10.69 4.51 13.16
C VAL A 204 10.59 3.75 14.50
N PRO A 205 11.27 4.20 15.57
CA PRO A 205 11.40 3.44 16.82
C PRO A 205 10.08 2.91 17.40
N LYS A 206 8.98 3.65 17.26
CA LYS A 206 7.66 3.26 17.78
C LYS A 206 7.06 1.99 17.13
N PHE A 207 7.54 1.61 15.95
CA PHE A 207 7.09 0.42 15.22
C PHE A 207 8.10 -0.74 15.27
N MET A 208 9.29 -0.49 15.80
CA MET A 208 10.37 -1.46 15.89
C MET A 208 10.17 -2.39 17.10
N PRO A 209 10.75 -3.60 17.08
CA PRO A 209 10.68 -4.49 18.23
C PRO A 209 11.52 -3.95 19.40
N ASP A 210 11.19 -4.43 20.61
CA ASP A 210 12.00 -4.13 21.81
C ASP A 210 13.45 -4.57 21.60
N GLY A 211 14.40 -3.71 21.96
CA GLY A 211 15.83 -3.95 21.80
C GLY A 211 16.43 -3.40 20.50
N PHE A 212 15.63 -2.88 19.57
CA PHE A 212 16.12 -2.23 18.37
C PHE A 212 16.93 -0.96 18.68
N ASP A 213 18.17 -0.87 18.17
CA ASP A 213 19.08 0.27 18.33
C ASP A 213 19.29 0.99 17.00
N SER A 214 18.55 2.07 16.77
CA SER A 214 18.59 2.85 15.52
C SER A 214 19.96 3.47 15.18
N ARG A 215 20.95 3.41 16.08
CA ARG A 215 22.32 3.87 15.81
C ARG A 215 23.20 2.77 15.22
N LYS A 216 22.79 1.51 15.35
CA LYS A 216 23.55 0.33 14.92
C LYS A 216 22.81 -0.51 13.90
N GLU A 217 21.49 -0.47 13.96
CA GLU A 217 20.59 -1.28 13.19
C GLU A 217 19.76 -0.40 12.26
N SER A 218 19.74 -0.76 10.97
CA SER A 218 18.96 -0.08 9.95
C SER A 218 18.76 -1.02 8.77
N THR A 219 17.62 -0.90 8.09
CA THR A 219 17.42 -1.61 6.84
C THR A 219 18.41 -1.12 5.79
N ALA A 220 19.15 -2.03 5.17
CA ALA A 220 20.09 -1.66 4.11
C ALA A 220 19.32 -1.11 2.90
N LEU A 221 19.55 0.16 2.55
CA LEU A 221 18.91 0.79 1.39
C LEU A 221 19.64 0.48 0.09
N GLY A 222 18.97 0.71 -1.04
CA GLY A 222 19.51 0.59 -2.40
C GLY A 222 18.64 -0.26 -3.32
N GLY A 223 18.61 0.09 -4.61
CA GLY A 223 17.78 -0.58 -5.60
C GLY A 223 16.29 -0.33 -5.37
N ILE A 224 15.48 -1.39 -5.27
CA ILE A 224 14.04 -1.27 -5.03
C ILE A 224 13.70 -0.79 -3.61
N VAL A 225 14.61 -1.02 -2.64
CA VAL A 225 14.41 -0.65 -1.23
C VAL A 225 15.01 0.73 -0.99
N ARG A 226 14.16 1.69 -0.64
CA ARG A 226 14.45 3.13 -0.58
C ARG A 226 13.92 3.70 0.74
N HIS A 227 14.39 4.88 1.12
CA HIS A 227 13.89 5.51 2.33
C HIS A 227 12.46 6.03 2.10
N LEU A 228 11.58 5.98 3.12
CA LEU A 228 10.20 6.46 3.00
C LEU A 228 10.10 7.92 2.55
N SER A 229 11.09 8.74 2.89
CA SER A 229 11.18 10.14 2.47
C SER A 229 11.29 10.35 0.96
N GLU A 230 11.63 9.31 0.19
CA GLU A 230 11.74 9.40 -1.27
C GLU A 230 10.37 9.24 -1.96
N LEU A 231 9.40 8.60 -1.30
CA LEU A 231 8.09 8.27 -1.86
C LEU A 231 7.31 9.49 -2.39
N PRO A 232 7.23 10.64 -1.69
CA PRO A 232 6.54 11.82 -2.22
C PRO A 232 7.11 12.29 -3.57
N GLY A 233 8.44 12.26 -3.72
CA GLY A 233 9.10 12.64 -4.96
C GLY A 233 8.79 11.67 -6.10
N ASP A 234 8.74 10.37 -5.83
CA ASP A 234 8.33 9.37 -6.82
C ASP A 234 6.88 9.51 -7.24
N ILE A 235 5.96 9.79 -6.31
CA ILE A 235 4.55 10.04 -6.63
C ILE A 235 4.39 11.26 -7.54
N ILE A 236 5.13 12.35 -7.30
CA ILE A 236 5.13 13.53 -8.18
C ILE A 236 5.64 13.18 -9.57
N ARG A 237 6.71 12.38 -9.66
CA ARG A 237 7.23 11.90 -10.95
C ARG A 237 6.21 11.05 -11.70
N TRP A 238 5.58 10.09 -11.01
CA TRP A 238 4.56 9.22 -11.60
C TRP A 238 3.28 9.97 -11.97
N TYR A 239 2.94 11.04 -11.25
CA TYR A 239 1.85 11.93 -11.62
C TYR A 239 2.07 12.55 -13.01
N GLU A 240 3.29 13.02 -13.29
CA GLU A 240 3.61 13.56 -14.62
C GLU A 240 3.55 12.47 -15.70
N ASP A 241 3.99 11.24 -15.40
CA ASP A 241 3.88 10.11 -16.33
C ASP A 241 2.42 9.82 -16.73
N ILE A 242 1.47 9.83 -15.77
CA ILE A 242 0.06 9.56 -16.05
C ILE A 242 -0.64 10.74 -16.74
N LYS A 243 -0.21 11.97 -16.50
CA LYS A 243 -0.77 13.18 -17.12
C LYS A 243 -0.64 13.14 -18.64
N PHE A 244 0.42 12.55 -19.18
CA PHE A 244 0.55 12.33 -20.62
C PHE A 244 -0.54 11.40 -21.17
N ASN A 245 -0.95 10.38 -20.43
CA ASN A 245 -2.07 9.51 -20.82
C ASN A 245 -3.41 10.28 -20.79
N ILE A 246 -3.62 11.11 -19.76
CA ILE A 246 -4.83 11.95 -19.61
C ILE A 246 -4.97 12.96 -20.75
N THR A 247 -3.86 13.53 -21.21
CA THR A 247 -3.89 14.59 -22.23
C THR A 247 -4.06 14.04 -23.64
N ASN A 248 -3.61 12.81 -23.89
CA ASN A 248 -3.73 12.12 -25.17
C ASN A 248 -5.07 11.36 -25.32
N GLU A 249 -5.72 10.97 -24.22
CA GLU A 249 -7.09 10.42 -24.19
C GLU A 249 -8.16 11.51 -24.13
N LYS A 250 -7.97 12.66 -24.80
CA LYS A 250 -9.11 13.45 -25.27
C LYS A 250 -9.87 12.65 -26.34
N LEU A 251 -10.59 11.63 -25.88
CA LEU A 251 -11.76 11.01 -26.47
C LEU A 251 -12.99 11.87 -26.16
#